data_AF-A0A915LVE3-F1
#
_entry.id   AF-A0A915LVE3-F1
#
_cell.length_a   1.000
_cell.length_b   1.000
_cell.length_c   1.000
_cell.angle_alpha   90.00
_cell.angle_beta   90.00
_cell.angle_gamma   90.00
#
_symmetry.space_group_name_H-M   'P 1'
#
loop_
_entity.id
_entity.type
_entity.pdbx_description
1 polymer ?
#
loop_
_entity_poly.entity_id
_entity_poly.type
_entity_poly.pdbx_seq_one_letter_code
_entity_poly.pdbx_strand_id
1 'polypeptide(L)'
;MSKLHKRMMEKVGNLRYGQPLSSTVNGKLPENCPRKGMAEAMLHAWKLFGDKNAVIVFMNQPELFPVCHFEQLQFIQVSVRVGRFSTLCLNENDYIMYADGRKVALIHMAYGYLPEHFPSEKEWNIRYDMERSKTILSPNIRLSLSGTKKIQQVLAKPGVIERFLPGQTEKIALLRSTFTGLWGLEEDNDEIRACPRKYVMKAQLGAGKGNYFDDQMANMLSRMSVKERGAYILQQKIWPVVAKNYMKRPFEKPTLEDI
;
A
#
# COMPACT_ATOMS: atom_id res chain seq x y z
N MET A 1 4.72 -17.47 -0.20
CA MET A 1 4.63 -17.64 1.26
C MET A 1 5.98 -17.37 1.96
N SER A 2 5.98 -16.85 3.20
CA SER A 2 7.22 -16.50 3.93
C SER A 2 8.10 -17.72 4.22
N LYS A 3 9.44 -17.56 4.26
CA LYS A 3 10.41 -18.61 4.64
C LYS A 3 10.03 -19.33 5.95
N LEU A 4 9.34 -18.61 6.85
CA LEU A 4 8.81 -19.13 8.10
C LEU A 4 7.84 -20.31 7.89
N HIS A 5 6.82 -20.17 7.05
CA HIS A 5 5.82 -21.23 6.84
C HIS A 5 6.46 -22.49 6.25
N LYS A 6 7.40 -22.35 5.30
CA LYS A 6 8.14 -23.48 4.73
C LYS A 6 8.90 -24.25 5.82
N ARG A 7 9.69 -23.54 6.63
CA ARG A 7 10.46 -24.13 7.75
C ARG A 7 9.56 -24.76 8.82
N MET A 8 8.44 -24.13 9.14
CA MET A 8 7.48 -24.68 10.11
C MET A 8 6.88 -25.98 9.61
N MET A 9 6.46 -26.05 8.34
CA MET A 9 5.90 -27.27 7.75
C MET A 9 6.93 -28.40 7.66
N GLU A 10 8.18 -28.09 7.30
CA GLU A 10 9.29 -29.06 7.31
C GLU A 10 9.53 -29.62 8.72
N LYS A 11 9.60 -28.74 9.74
CA LYS A 11 9.85 -29.13 11.12
C LYS A 11 8.69 -29.94 11.71
N VAL A 12 7.45 -29.51 11.46
CA VAL A 12 6.25 -30.26 11.88
C VAL A 12 6.20 -31.63 11.18
N GLY A 13 6.53 -31.67 9.89
CA GLY A 13 6.71 -32.92 9.13
C GLY A 13 7.59 -33.92 9.85
N ASN A 14 8.83 -33.50 10.15
CA ASN A 14 9.81 -34.35 10.81
C ASN A 14 9.36 -34.79 12.22
N LEU A 15 8.81 -33.87 13.02
CA LEU A 15 8.43 -34.17 14.41
C LEU A 15 7.17 -35.03 14.54
N ARG A 16 6.17 -34.83 13.68
CA ARG A 16 4.87 -35.51 13.78
C ARG A 16 4.77 -36.76 12.93
N TYR A 17 5.47 -36.79 11.79
CA TYR A 17 5.30 -37.83 10.78
C TYR A 17 6.61 -38.55 10.44
N GLY A 18 7.73 -38.19 11.07
CA GLY A 18 9.03 -38.83 10.85
C GLY A 18 9.67 -38.55 9.49
N GLN A 19 9.07 -37.67 8.68
CA GLN A 19 9.54 -37.33 7.34
C GLN A 19 9.20 -35.88 6.95
N PRO A 20 10.02 -35.22 6.12
CA PRO A 20 9.73 -33.86 5.67
C PRO A 20 8.47 -33.81 4.82
N LEU A 21 7.62 -32.82 5.05
CA LEU A 21 6.45 -32.55 4.18
C LEU A 21 6.83 -31.77 2.90
N SER A 22 8.05 -31.98 2.40
CA SER A 22 8.66 -31.19 1.31
C SER A 22 7.85 -31.21 0.01
N SER A 23 7.22 -32.34 -0.34
CA SER A 23 6.31 -32.46 -1.48
C SER A 23 5.06 -31.59 -1.34
N THR A 24 4.49 -31.50 -0.13
CA THR A 24 3.35 -30.62 0.18
C THR A 24 3.78 -29.15 0.19
N VAL A 25 4.97 -28.86 0.71
CA VAL A 25 5.54 -27.51 0.78
C VAL A 25 5.85 -26.95 -0.61
N ASN A 26 6.42 -27.76 -1.51
CA ASN A 26 6.79 -27.31 -2.86
C ASN A 26 5.61 -27.32 -3.84
N GLY A 27 4.62 -28.21 -3.67
CA GLY A 27 3.46 -28.29 -4.56
C GLY A 27 2.29 -27.36 -4.22
N LYS A 28 2.16 -26.91 -2.96
CA LYS A 28 0.99 -26.12 -2.51
C LYS A 28 1.29 -24.69 -2.09
N LEU A 29 2.56 -24.33 -1.86
CA LEU A 29 2.90 -22.99 -1.39
C LEU A 29 3.44 -22.12 -2.53
N PRO A 30 2.85 -20.93 -2.79
CA PRO A 30 3.35 -20.05 -3.84
C PRO A 30 4.75 -19.51 -3.49
N GLU A 31 5.57 -19.34 -4.51
CA GLU A 31 6.83 -18.61 -4.41
C GLU A 31 6.57 -17.16 -3.95
N ASN A 32 7.54 -16.54 -3.26
CA ASN A 32 7.37 -15.21 -2.68
C ASN A 32 8.69 -14.46 -2.64
N CYS A 33 8.96 -13.77 -3.75
CA CYS A 33 10.17 -12.98 -3.96
C CYS A 33 9.89 -11.46 -4.13
N PRO A 34 8.91 -10.83 -3.44
CA PRO A 34 8.53 -9.44 -3.70
C PRO A 34 9.65 -8.46 -3.38
N ARG A 35 10.54 -8.79 -2.42
CA ARG A 35 11.70 -7.96 -2.07
C ARG A 35 12.72 -7.89 -3.20
N LYS A 36 12.96 -9.01 -3.89
CA LYS A 36 13.85 -9.06 -5.04
C LYS A 36 13.27 -8.20 -6.18
N GLY A 37 12.00 -8.41 -6.52
CA GLY A 37 11.33 -7.61 -7.55
C GLY A 37 11.30 -6.11 -7.25
N MET A 38 11.09 -5.73 -5.99
CA MET A 38 11.15 -4.32 -5.56
C MET A 38 12.56 -3.74 -5.71
N ALA A 39 13.60 -4.45 -5.26
CA ALA A 39 14.99 -4.02 -5.41
C ALA A 39 15.40 -3.90 -6.90
N GLU A 40 14.98 -4.86 -7.74
CA GLU A 40 15.22 -4.82 -9.18
C GLU A 40 14.54 -3.62 -9.84
N ALA A 41 13.29 -3.32 -9.48
CA ALA A 41 12.58 -2.15 -9.98
C ALA A 41 13.27 -0.83 -9.59
N MET A 42 13.74 -0.72 -8.35
CA MET A 42 14.47 0.44 -7.85
C MET A 42 15.82 0.61 -8.55
N LEU A 43 16.55 -0.49 -8.74
CA LEU A 43 17.81 -0.49 -9.49
C LEU A 43 17.57 -0.09 -10.95
N HIS A 44 16.48 -0.55 -11.55
CA HIS A 44 16.12 -0.17 -12.92
C HIS A 44 15.80 1.33 -13.03
N ALA A 45 15.03 1.88 -12.09
CA ALA A 45 14.77 3.32 -12.02
C ALA A 45 16.08 4.13 -11.87
N TRP A 46 16.99 3.69 -11.00
CA TRP A 46 18.31 4.32 -10.86
C TRP A 46 19.13 4.26 -12.16
N LYS A 47 19.12 3.12 -12.86
CA LYS A 47 19.79 2.98 -14.17
C LYS A 47 19.18 3.90 -15.22
N LEU A 48 17.86 4.05 -15.23
CA LEU A 48 17.15 4.98 -16.13
C LEU A 48 17.50 6.45 -15.86
N PHE A 49 17.79 6.80 -14.61
CA PHE A 49 18.26 8.15 -14.27
C PHE A 49 19.65 8.45 -14.86
N GLY A 50 20.52 7.43 -14.99
CA GLY A 50 21.74 7.51 -15.79
C GLY A 50 22.98 8.11 -15.11
N ASP A 51 22.91 8.47 -13.83
CA ASP A 51 24.05 9.01 -13.06
C ASP A 51 24.56 8.00 -12.02
N LYS A 52 25.79 7.51 -12.22
CA LYS A 52 26.44 6.52 -11.34
C LYS A 52 26.72 7.05 -9.93
N ASN A 53 26.79 8.36 -9.75
CA ASN A 53 27.04 9.01 -8.46
C ASN A 53 25.75 9.37 -7.73
N ALA A 54 24.60 9.28 -8.40
CA ALA A 54 23.32 9.56 -7.77
C ALA A 54 22.91 8.47 -6.78
N VAL A 55 22.12 8.86 -5.79
CA VAL A 55 21.66 7.98 -4.71
C VAL A 55 20.18 7.65 -4.84
N ILE A 56 19.77 6.56 -4.19
CA ILE A 56 18.35 6.29 -3.92
C ILE A 56 18.04 6.76 -2.50
N VAL A 57 16.97 7.53 -2.32
CA VAL A 57 16.48 7.96 -1.02
C VAL A 57 15.20 7.21 -0.68
N PHE A 58 15.18 6.56 0.47
CA PHE A 58 13.99 5.98 1.06
C PHE A 58 13.41 6.93 2.09
N MET A 59 12.19 7.40 1.84
CA MET A 59 11.44 8.21 2.78
C MET A 59 10.64 7.27 3.67
N ASN A 60 11.06 7.08 4.92
CA ASN A 60 10.50 6.05 5.80
C ASN A 60 9.98 6.63 7.12
N GLN A 61 9.06 5.92 7.78
CA GLN A 61 8.70 6.24 9.16
C GLN A 61 9.87 5.90 10.11
N PRO A 62 10.27 6.79 11.03
CA PRO A 62 11.33 6.51 12.00
C PRO A 62 11.10 5.25 12.84
N GLU A 63 9.84 4.89 13.13
CA GLU A 63 9.46 3.83 14.06
C GLU A 63 9.39 2.43 13.39
N LEU A 64 9.34 2.35 12.05
CA LEU A 64 9.23 1.10 11.28
C LEU A 64 10.57 0.59 10.74
N PHE A 65 11.68 1.17 11.19
CA PHE A 65 13.00 1.06 10.56
C PHE A 65 13.64 -0.35 10.55
N PRO A 66 13.39 -1.26 11.53
CA PRO A 66 14.02 -2.57 11.62
C PRO A 66 14.11 -3.49 10.40
N VAL A 67 12.94 -4.00 10.00
CA VAL A 67 12.88 -5.42 9.61
C VAL A 67 12.66 -5.62 8.12
N CYS A 68 11.95 -4.71 7.48
CA CYS A 68 11.60 -4.83 6.06
C CYS A 68 12.76 -4.42 5.15
N HIS A 69 13.60 -3.49 5.63
CA HIS A 69 14.46 -2.69 4.79
C HIS A 69 15.87 -3.25 4.63
N PHE A 70 16.51 -3.68 5.72
CA PHE A 70 17.85 -4.29 5.66
C PHE A 70 17.92 -5.47 4.69
N GLU A 71 16.85 -6.28 4.62
CA GLU A 71 16.76 -7.37 3.65
C GLU A 71 16.44 -6.93 2.21
N GLN A 72 15.94 -5.72 1.97
CA GLN A 72 15.75 -5.17 0.61
C GLN A 72 17.05 -4.54 0.10
N LEU A 73 17.72 -3.78 0.97
CA LEU A 73 18.98 -3.10 0.66
C LEU A 73 20.10 -4.06 0.28
N GLN A 74 20.13 -5.28 0.82
CA GLN A 74 21.13 -6.29 0.44
C GLN A 74 21.11 -6.64 -1.06
N PHE A 75 19.98 -6.41 -1.75
CA PHE A 75 19.84 -6.67 -3.18
C PHE A 75 20.14 -5.45 -4.04
N ILE A 76 20.33 -4.28 -3.44
CA ILE A 76 20.56 -3.01 -4.12
C ILE A 76 22.04 -2.67 -4.01
N GLN A 77 22.80 -2.88 -5.09
CA GLN A 77 24.25 -2.60 -5.16
C GLN A 77 24.58 -1.12 -5.42
N VAL A 78 23.70 -0.18 -5.03
CA VAL A 78 23.91 1.26 -5.22
C VAL A 78 23.86 1.99 -3.87
N SER A 79 24.37 3.23 -3.83
CA SER A 79 24.30 4.07 -2.64
C SER A 79 22.84 4.35 -2.29
N VAL A 80 22.38 3.78 -1.18
CA VAL A 80 21.06 4.03 -0.62
C VAL A 80 21.16 4.87 0.64
N ARG A 81 20.26 5.84 0.77
CA ARG A 81 20.08 6.64 1.98
C ARG A 81 18.66 6.51 2.48
N VAL A 82 18.50 6.64 3.79
CA VAL A 82 17.19 6.83 4.39
C VAL A 82 17.07 8.29 4.79
N GLY A 83 16.00 8.94 4.32
CA GLY A 83 15.82 10.38 4.41
C GLY A 83 14.51 10.76 5.08
N ARG A 84 14.42 12.05 5.40
CA ARG A 84 13.19 12.75 5.79
C ARG A 84 12.97 13.89 4.80
N PHE A 85 11.84 14.58 4.85
CA PHE A 85 11.62 15.74 3.97
C PHE A 85 12.75 16.76 4.14
N SER A 86 13.10 17.11 5.38
CA SER A 86 14.16 18.07 5.70
C SER A 86 15.56 17.73 5.17
N THR A 87 15.81 16.49 4.72
CA THR A 87 17.12 16.08 4.16
C THR A 87 17.19 16.29 2.65
N LEU A 88 16.10 16.75 2.02
CA LEU A 88 15.98 16.94 0.58
C LEU A 88 15.92 18.43 0.24
N CYS A 89 16.59 18.80 -0.84
CA CYS A 89 16.45 20.11 -1.45
C CYS A 89 16.43 20.00 -2.97
N LEU A 90 15.70 20.89 -3.63
CA LEU A 90 15.72 21.00 -5.08
C LEU A 90 16.87 21.92 -5.52
N ASN A 91 17.58 21.52 -6.57
CA ASN A 91 18.47 22.42 -7.29
C ASN A 91 17.71 23.04 -8.47
N GLU A 92 17.48 24.35 -8.43
CA GLU A 92 16.72 25.08 -9.46
C GLU A 92 17.45 25.15 -10.82
N ASN A 93 18.76 24.89 -10.87
CA ASN A 93 19.51 24.95 -12.12
C ASN A 93 19.26 23.72 -13.01
N ASP A 94 19.21 22.52 -12.41
CA ASP A 94 19.03 21.27 -13.15
C ASP A 94 17.66 20.61 -12.90
N TYR A 95 16.89 21.13 -11.93
CA TYR A 95 15.63 20.60 -11.43
C TYR A 95 15.76 19.17 -10.85
N ILE A 96 16.88 18.84 -10.21
CA ILE A 96 17.10 17.53 -9.57
C ILE A 96 17.04 17.69 -8.05
N MET A 97 16.50 16.69 -7.35
CA MET A 97 16.56 16.64 -5.89
C MET A 97 17.95 16.21 -5.42
N TYR A 98 18.43 16.83 -4.35
CA TYR A 98 19.70 16.52 -3.71
C TYR A 98 19.48 16.07 -2.27
N ALA A 99 20.32 15.14 -1.81
CA ALA A 99 20.46 14.74 -0.42
C ALA A 99 21.95 14.77 -0.05
N ASP A 100 22.32 15.53 0.97
CA ASP A 100 23.71 15.70 1.42
C ASP A 100 24.68 15.96 0.25
N GLY A 101 24.35 16.92 -0.62
CA GLY A 101 25.17 17.31 -1.77
C GLY A 101 25.25 16.31 -2.92
N ARG A 102 24.52 15.17 -2.88
CA ARG A 102 24.47 14.21 -4.00
C ARG A 102 23.12 14.24 -4.68
N LYS A 103 23.12 14.13 -6.01
CA LYS A 103 21.91 13.95 -6.82
C LYS A 103 21.13 12.73 -6.35
N VAL A 104 19.81 12.85 -6.34
CA VAL A 104 18.90 11.76 -6.02
C VAL A 104 18.28 11.27 -7.32
N ALA A 105 18.53 10.00 -7.63
CA ALA A 105 17.97 9.33 -8.81
C ALA A 105 16.51 8.91 -8.58
N LEU A 106 16.23 8.39 -7.39
CA LEU A 106 14.93 7.85 -7.01
C LEU A 106 14.61 8.23 -5.55
N ILE A 107 13.40 8.73 -5.32
CA ILE A 107 12.81 8.84 -3.98
C ILE A 107 11.70 7.80 -3.86
N HIS A 108 11.93 6.79 -3.02
CA HIS A 108 10.92 5.79 -2.68
C HIS A 108 10.14 6.22 -1.44
N MET A 109 8.84 6.45 -1.63
CA MET A 109 7.93 7.00 -0.63
C MET A 109 7.26 5.88 0.17
N ALA A 110 7.81 5.58 1.35
CA ALA A 110 7.17 4.81 2.41
C ALA A 110 6.73 5.72 3.58
N TYR A 111 6.65 7.03 3.33
CA TYR A 111 6.22 8.11 4.21
C TYR A 111 5.49 9.16 3.36
N GLY A 112 4.73 10.07 3.97
CA GLY A 112 4.02 11.13 3.23
C GLY A 112 2.69 10.71 2.59
N TYR A 113 2.02 9.67 3.12
CA TYR A 113 0.68 9.23 2.72
C TYR A 113 -0.42 9.48 3.78
N LEU A 114 -0.08 10.12 4.90
CA LEU A 114 -1.03 10.50 5.97
C LEU A 114 -0.86 11.98 6.32
N PRO A 115 -1.93 12.68 6.77
CA PRO A 115 -1.84 14.09 7.13
C PRO A 115 -0.79 14.40 8.20
N GLU A 116 -0.64 13.53 9.21
CA GLU A 116 0.36 13.70 10.28
C GLU A 116 1.81 13.66 9.79
N HIS A 117 2.05 13.25 8.55
CA HIS A 117 3.38 13.31 7.92
C HIS A 117 3.73 14.70 7.39
N PHE A 118 2.77 15.62 7.41
CA PHE A 118 2.91 17.00 6.96
C PHE A 118 2.49 17.95 8.11
N PRO A 119 3.27 18.01 9.20
CA PRO A 119 2.95 18.84 10.35
C PRO A 119 3.01 20.35 10.04
N SER A 120 3.69 20.75 8.96
CA SER A 120 3.81 22.14 8.54
C SER A 120 3.88 22.29 7.02
N GLU A 121 3.80 23.54 6.54
CA GLU A 121 4.01 23.87 5.12
C GLU A 121 5.40 23.48 4.59
N LYS A 122 6.39 23.27 5.48
CA LYS A 122 7.75 22.89 5.05
C LYS A 122 7.74 21.54 4.32
N GLU A 123 7.04 20.55 4.88
CA GLU A 123 6.93 19.22 4.26
C GLU A 123 6.12 19.28 2.96
N TRP A 124 5.10 20.13 2.90
CA TRP A 124 4.32 20.36 1.68
C TRP A 124 5.16 20.99 0.57
N ASN A 125 5.95 22.01 0.88
CA ASN A 125 6.86 22.65 -0.07
C ASN A 125 7.91 21.68 -0.61
N ILE A 126 8.47 20.83 0.24
CA ILE A 126 9.45 19.82 -0.19
C ILE A 126 8.75 18.77 -1.06
N ARG A 127 7.53 18.33 -0.71
CA ARG A 127 6.76 17.43 -1.56
C ARG A 127 6.44 18.07 -2.92
N TYR A 128 6.11 19.35 -2.95
CA TYR A 128 5.89 20.10 -4.18
C TYR A 128 7.17 20.15 -5.04
N ASP A 129 8.32 20.43 -4.43
CA ASP A 129 9.62 20.42 -5.09
C ASP A 129 9.98 19.05 -5.66
N MET A 130 9.70 17.97 -4.92
CA MET A 130 9.88 16.61 -5.40
C MET A 130 9.06 16.35 -6.68
N GLU A 131 7.78 16.73 -6.70
CA GLU A 131 6.87 16.46 -7.82
C GLU A 131 7.18 17.29 -9.07
N ARG A 132 7.81 18.47 -8.93
CA ARG A 132 8.25 19.29 -10.07
C ARG A 132 9.69 18.98 -10.52
N SER A 133 10.43 18.19 -9.74
CA SER A 133 11.79 17.77 -10.10
C SER A 133 11.81 16.71 -11.21
N LYS A 134 13.00 16.48 -11.77
CA LYS A 134 13.32 15.36 -12.68
C LYS A 134 13.67 14.07 -11.93
N THR A 135 13.78 14.10 -10.61
CA THR A 135 14.05 12.91 -9.80
C THR A 135 12.86 11.95 -9.89
N ILE A 136 13.14 10.66 -10.05
CA ILE A 136 12.08 9.65 -10.15
C ILE A 136 11.41 9.50 -8.77
N LEU A 137 10.08 9.49 -8.73
CA LEU A 137 9.31 9.27 -7.50
C LEU A 137 8.55 7.95 -7.55
N SER A 138 8.55 7.22 -6.43
CA SER A 138 7.85 5.95 -6.29
C SER A 138 7.02 5.90 -4.99
N PRO A 139 5.72 6.18 -5.01
CA PRO A 139 4.96 6.78 -6.12
C PRO A 139 5.13 8.31 -6.24
N ASN A 140 4.85 8.85 -7.43
CA ASN A 140 4.54 10.28 -7.62
C ASN A 140 3.10 10.62 -7.19
N ILE A 141 2.70 11.88 -7.28
CA ILE A 141 1.37 12.34 -6.81
C ILE A 141 0.23 11.73 -7.62
N ARG A 142 0.41 11.55 -8.94
CA ARG A 142 -0.61 10.96 -9.82
C ARG A 142 -0.90 9.51 -9.43
N LEU A 143 0.16 8.72 -9.22
CA LEU A 143 0.04 7.34 -8.75
C LEU A 143 -0.54 7.29 -7.33
N SER A 144 -0.12 8.20 -6.45
CA SER A 144 -0.68 8.31 -5.10
C SER A 144 -2.19 8.55 -5.12
N LEU A 145 -2.67 9.51 -5.93
CA LEU A 145 -4.09 9.84 -6.09
C LEU A 145 -4.87 8.70 -6.74
N SER A 146 -4.26 7.99 -7.69
CA SER A 146 -4.89 6.84 -8.34
C SER A 146 -5.22 5.69 -7.37
N GLY A 147 -4.48 5.59 -6.26
CA GLY A 147 -4.70 4.60 -5.20
C GLY A 147 -5.75 4.99 -4.15
N THR A 148 -6.42 6.15 -4.29
CA THR A 148 -7.44 6.59 -3.34
C THR A 148 -8.69 5.73 -3.42
N LYS A 149 -9.43 5.65 -2.30
CA LYS A 149 -10.70 4.92 -2.25
C LYS A 149 -11.72 5.52 -3.19
N LYS A 150 -11.70 6.85 -3.38
CA LYS A 150 -12.57 7.52 -4.35
C LYS A 150 -12.30 7.06 -5.78
N ILE A 151 -11.04 6.97 -6.20
CA ILE A 151 -10.70 6.44 -7.54
C ILE A 151 -11.11 4.97 -7.66
N GLN A 152 -10.86 4.14 -6.64
CA GLN A 152 -11.35 2.76 -6.60
C GLN A 152 -12.87 2.68 -6.83
N GLN A 153 -13.65 3.52 -6.14
CA GLN A 153 -15.10 3.60 -6.28
C GLN A 153 -15.54 4.08 -7.67
N VAL A 154 -14.87 5.09 -8.22
CA VAL A 154 -15.18 5.64 -9.54
C VAL A 154 -14.87 4.64 -10.65
N LEU A 155 -13.76 3.89 -10.56
CA LEU A 155 -13.40 2.83 -11.51
C LEU A 155 -14.43 1.68 -11.54
N ALA A 156 -15.15 1.46 -10.43
CA ALA A 156 -16.20 0.44 -10.37
C ALA A 156 -17.49 0.84 -11.12
N LYS A 157 -17.70 2.14 -11.40
CA LYS A 157 -18.88 2.60 -12.13
C LYS A 157 -18.93 2.00 -13.55
N PRO A 158 -20.13 1.74 -14.10
CA PRO A 158 -20.28 1.29 -15.48
C PRO A 158 -19.58 2.23 -16.48
N GLY A 159 -18.86 1.68 -17.46
CA GLY A 159 -18.22 2.43 -18.53
C GLY A 159 -16.93 3.19 -18.17
N VAL A 160 -16.54 3.27 -16.89
CA VAL A 160 -15.36 4.06 -16.49
C VAL A 160 -14.05 3.32 -16.76
N ILE A 161 -13.95 2.05 -16.38
CA ILE A 161 -12.70 1.29 -16.53
C ILE A 161 -12.38 0.99 -17.99
N GLU A 162 -13.43 0.87 -18.82
CA GLU A 162 -13.37 0.68 -20.26
C GLU A 162 -12.57 1.79 -20.96
N ARG A 163 -12.63 3.02 -20.43
CA ARG A 163 -11.87 4.18 -20.96
C ARG A 163 -10.36 4.03 -20.81
N PHE A 164 -9.89 3.25 -19.83
CA PHE A 164 -8.47 3.02 -19.58
C PHE A 164 -7.94 1.75 -20.27
N LEU A 165 -8.84 0.88 -20.73
CA LEU A 165 -8.53 -0.41 -21.32
C LEU A 165 -9.32 -0.63 -22.63
N PRO A 166 -9.21 0.28 -23.63
CA PRO A 166 -9.99 0.19 -24.85
C PRO A 166 -9.71 -1.13 -25.58
N GLY A 167 -10.78 -1.81 -26.01
CA GLY A 167 -10.70 -3.09 -26.74
C GLY A 167 -10.30 -4.32 -25.91
N GLN A 168 -10.13 -4.19 -24.58
CA GLN A 168 -9.66 -5.30 -23.73
C GLN A 168 -10.81 -5.95 -22.92
N THR A 169 -11.87 -6.36 -23.61
CA THR A 169 -13.13 -6.86 -23.00
C THR A 169 -12.91 -7.98 -21.98
N GLU A 170 -12.08 -8.97 -22.28
CA GLU A 170 -11.80 -10.09 -21.36
C GLU A 170 -11.10 -9.62 -20.08
N LYS A 171 -10.13 -8.71 -20.19
CA LYS A 171 -9.44 -8.15 -19.03
C LYS A 171 -10.37 -7.28 -18.19
N ILE A 172 -11.27 -6.52 -18.84
CA ILE A 172 -12.29 -5.73 -18.14
C ILE A 172 -13.23 -6.65 -17.37
N ALA A 173 -13.71 -7.75 -17.98
CA ALA A 173 -14.57 -8.72 -17.31
C ALA A 173 -13.86 -9.34 -16.08
N LEU A 174 -12.59 -9.74 -16.23
CA LEU A 174 -11.78 -10.27 -15.14
C LEU A 174 -11.55 -9.24 -14.02
N LEU A 175 -11.31 -7.97 -14.34
CA LEU A 175 -11.17 -6.92 -13.34
C LEU A 175 -12.49 -6.72 -12.60
N ARG A 176 -13.61 -6.62 -13.32
CA ARG A 176 -14.94 -6.44 -12.73
C ARG A 176 -15.34 -7.61 -11.83
N SER A 177 -14.92 -8.84 -12.12
CA SER A 177 -15.19 -9.99 -11.25
C SER A 177 -14.47 -9.91 -9.89
N THR A 178 -13.47 -9.03 -9.75
CA THR A 178 -12.80 -8.78 -8.46
C THR A 178 -13.41 -7.63 -7.66
N PHE A 179 -14.35 -6.87 -8.25
CA PHE A 179 -14.96 -5.72 -7.60
C PHE A 179 -16.04 -6.15 -6.61
N THR A 180 -16.00 -5.56 -5.42
CA THR A 180 -17.14 -5.55 -4.52
C THR A 180 -18.10 -4.43 -4.91
N GLY A 181 -19.30 -4.40 -4.32
CA GLY A 181 -20.13 -3.20 -4.36
C GLY A 181 -19.40 -1.98 -3.78
N LEU A 182 -19.41 -0.87 -4.53
CA LEU A 182 -18.70 0.37 -4.21
C LEU A 182 -19.59 1.57 -4.57
N TRP A 183 -19.87 2.43 -3.59
CA TRP A 183 -20.79 3.57 -3.74
C TRP A 183 -20.17 4.86 -3.24
N GLY A 184 -20.48 5.95 -3.94
CA GLY A 184 -20.28 7.30 -3.43
C GLY A 184 -21.36 7.61 -2.38
N LEU A 185 -21.08 8.61 -1.54
CA LEU A 185 -22.01 9.07 -0.50
C LEU A 185 -22.49 10.51 -0.77
N GLU A 186 -22.23 11.03 -1.97
CA GLU A 186 -22.68 12.36 -2.40
C GLU A 186 -24.18 12.41 -2.72
N GLU A 187 -24.79 11.26 -3.02
CA GLU A 187 -26.23 11.10 -3.26
C GLU A 187 -26.87 10.43 -2.04
N ASP A 188 -28.05 10.90 -1.62
CA ASP A 188 -28.76 10.28 -0.49
C ASP A 188 -29.39 8.96 -0.97
N ASN A 189 -29.03 7.87 -0.31
CA ASN A 189 -29.53 6.54 -0.62
C ASN A 189 -30.00 5.86 0.67
N ASP A 190 -31.31 5.79 0.84
CA ASP A 190 -31.95 5.28 2.06
C ASP A 190 -31.68 3.79 2.30
N GLU A 191 -31.50 2.99 1.25
CA GLU A 191 -31.25 1.53 1.36
C GLU A 191 -29.93 1.23 2.07
N ILE A 192 -28.94 2.08 1.83
CA ILE A 192 -27.62 1.99 2.45
C ILE A 192 -27.70 2.27 3.96
N ARG A 193 -28.51 3.26 4.36
CA ARG A 193 -28.69 3.66 5.76
C ARG A 193 -29.50 2.62 6.54
N ALA A 194 -30.41 1.92 5.86
CA ALA A 194 -31.25 0.89 6.48
C ALA A 194 -30.48 -0.38 6.89
N CYS A 195 -29.31 -0.67 6.34
CA CYS A 195 -28.57 -1.92 6.59
C CYS A 195 -27.05 -1.70 6.80
N PRO A 196 -26.62 -0.97 7.84
CA PRO A 196 -25.22 -0.59 8.02
C PRO A 196 -24.25 -1.77 8.13
N ARG A 197 -24.72 -2.91 8.65
CA ARG A 197 -23.91 -4.14 8.83
C ARG A 197 -23.40 -4.76 7.51
N LYS A 198 -24.01 -4.42 6.37
CA LYS A 198 -23.61 -4.92 5.05
C LYS A 198 -22.45 -4.14 4.44
N TYR A 199 -22.04 -3.03 5.04
CA TYR A 199 -21.09 -2.10 4.44
C TYR A 199 -19.96 -1.73 5.40
N VAL A 200 -18.92 -1.15 4.82
CA VAL A 200 -17.83 -0.49 5.52
C VAL A 200 -17.68 0.89 4.89
N MET A 201 -17.75 1.93 5.71
CA MET A 201 -17.47 3.30 5.26
C MET A 201 -15.98 3.56 5.35
N LYS A 202 -15.41 4.15 4.29
CA LYS A 202 -13.97 4.38 4.18
C LYS A 202 -13.66 5.82 3.85
N ALA A 203 -12.87 6.47 4.69
CA ALA A 203 -12.22 7.74 4.40
C ALA A 203 -11.08 7.55 3.38
N GLN A 204 -10.60 8.66 2.80
CA GLN A 204 -9.46 8.69 1.88
C GLN A 204 -8.10 8.55 2.59
N LEU A 205 -8.02 7.65 3.59
CA LEU A 205 -6.81 7.38 4.38
C LEU A 205 -6.24 5.99 4.06
N GLY A 206 -4.92 5.88 4.16
CA GLY A 206 -4.15 4.64 3.99
C GLY A 206 -3.94 3.86 5.30
N ALA A 207 -3.15 2.80 5.21
CA ALA A 207 -2.64 2.02 6.36
C ALA A 207 -3.73 1.52 7.36
N GLY A 208 -4.91 1.17 6.85
CA GLY A 208 -6.01 0.66 7.68
C GLY A 208 -6.75 1.71 8.51
N LYS A 209 -6.32 2.98 8.47
CA LYS A 209 -7.02 4.09 9.12
C LYS A 209 -8.28 4.48 8.35
N GLY A 210 -9.25 5.05 9.07
CA GLY A 210 -10.45 5.62 8.47
C GLY A 210 -11.45 4.61 7.90
N ASN A 211 -11.45 3.37 8.37
CA ASN A 211 -12.54 2.42 8.12
C ASN A 211 -13.51 2.47 9.32
N TYR A 212 -14.80 2.55 9.03
CA TYR A 212 -15.87 2.62 10.04
C TYR A 212 -16.86 1.50 9.77
N PHE A 213 -17.19 0.75 10.82
CA PHE A 213 -18.00 -0.46 10.74
C PHE A 213 -19.28 -0.30 11.57
N ASP A 214 -20.33 -0.98 11.15
CA ASP A 214 -21.53 -1.23 11.95
C ASP A 214 -22.07 0.06 12.61
N ASP A 215 -22.20 0.09 13.94
CA ASP A 215 -22.77 1.25 14.67
C ASP A 215 -21.91 2.51 14.56
N GLN A 216 -20.59 2.37 14.41
CA GLN A 216 -19.68 3.51 14.21
C GLN A 216 -20.00 4.23 12.90
N MET A 217 -20.27 3.45 11.84
CA MET A 217 -20.67 4.00 10.55
C MET A 217 -22.03 4.67 10.63
N ALA A 218 -23.03 4.02 11.25
CA ALA A 218 -24.38 4.57 11.38
C ALA A 218 -24.38 5.91 12.14
N ASN A 219 -23.62 5.99 13.23
CA ASN A 219 -23.47 7.20 14.04
C ASN A 219 -22.76 8.34 13.29
N MET A 220 -21.83 8.04 12.38
CA MET A 220 -21.19 9.07 11.57
C MET A 220 -22.11 9.59 10.48
N LEU A 221 -22.81 8.70 9.76
CA LEU A 221 -23.73 9.08 8.70
C LEU A 221 -24.90 9.95 9.21
N SER A 222 -25.35 9.75 10.45
CA SER A 222 -26.41 10.57 11.07
C SER A 222 -25.97 11.99 11.44
N ARG A 223 -24.65 12.22 11.60
CA ARG A 223 -24.08 13.51 12.01
C ARG A 223 -23.51 14.32 10.84
N MET A 224 -23.24 13.69 9.71
CA MET A 224 -22.62 14.33 8.54
C MET A 224 -23.64 14.97 7.62
N SER A 225 -23.33 16.20 7.18
CA SER A 225 -23.94 16.84 6.03
C SER A 225 -23.61 16.08 4.73
N VAL A 226 -24.42 16.31 3.68
CA VAL A 226 -24.17 15.76 2.34
C VAL A 226 -22.77 16.13 1.82
N LYS A 227 -22.29 17.34 2.13
CA LYS A 227 -20.95 17.78 1.73
C LYS A 227 -19.84 16.97 2.42
N GLU A 228 -19.97 16.74 3.73
CA GLU A 228 -18.97 15.98 4.50
C GLU A 228 -18.94 14.50 4.10
N ARG A 229 -20.10 13.95 3.73
CA ARG A 229 -20.22 12.59 3.19
C ARG A 229 -19.36 12.36 1.94
N GLY A 230 -19.13 13.39 1.13
CA GLY A 230 -18.25 13.33 -0.05
C GLY A 230 -16.77 12.98 0.25
N ALA A 231 -16.33 13.06 1.51
CA ALA A 231 -15.00 12.61 1.92
C ALA A 231 -14.89 11.08 2.05
N TYR A 232 -16.00 10.35 1.93
CA TYR A 232 -16.09 8.92 2.19
C TYR A 232 -16.63 8.15 0.99
N ILE A 233 -16.36 6.85 0.97
CA ILE A 233 -17.06 5.90 0.11
C ILE A 233 -17.68 4.81 0.99
N LEU A 234 -18.64 4.08 0.42
CA LEU A 234 -19.09 2.82 0.96
C LEU A 234 -18.57 1.66 0.13
N GLN A 235 -18.14 0.63 0.83
CA GLN A 235 -17.79 -0.64 0.25
C GLN A 235 -18.63 -1.74 0.87
N GLN A 236 -19.12 -2.66 0.06
CA GLN A 236 -19.77 -3.89 0.53
C GLN A 236 -18.79 -4.67 1.43
N LYS A 237 -19.26 -5.08 2.61
CA LYS A 237 -18.48 -5.87 3.56
C LYS A 237 -18.28 -7.26 2.97
N ILE A 238 -17.03 -7.71 2.95
CA ILE A 238 -16.65 -9.06 2.53
C ILE A 238 -16.70 -9.97 3.76
N TRP A 239 -17.27 -11.17 3.59
CA TRP A 239 -17.38 -12.18 4.63
C TRP A 239 -16.48 -13.37 4.27
N PRO A 240 -15.19 -13.34 4.63
CA PRO A 240 -14.28 -14.44 4.35
C PRO A 240 -14.66 -15.68 5.17
N VAL A 241 -14.21 -16.85 4.72
CA VAL A 241 -14.31 -18.08 5.51
C VAL A 241 -13.44 -17.94 6.75
N VAL A 242 -14.05 -18.19 7.91
CA VAL A 242 -13.36 -18.19 9.20
C VAL A 242 -12.60 -19.50 9.36
N ALA A 243 -11.32 -19.42 9.73
CA ALA A 243 -10.46 -20.58 9.93
C ALA A 243 -9.84 -20.56 11.34
N LYS A 244 -9.80 -21.72 12.00
CA LYS A 244 -9.06 -21.86 13.27
C LYS A 244 -7.55 -21.84 13.02
N ASN A 245 -6.82 -20.96 13.70
CA ASN A 245 -5.37 -20.88 13.56
C ASN A 245 -4.67 -20.42 14.84
N TYR A 246 -3.39 -20.77 14.96
CA TYR A 246 -2.55 -20.31 16.06
C TYR A 246 -2.03 -18.90 15.78
N MET A 247 -2.43 -17.98 16.63
CA MET A 247 -1.99 -16.60 16.60
C MET A 247 -0.80 -16.41 17.54
N LYS A 248 0.31 -15.93 16.99
CA LYS A 248 1.54 -15.63 17.74
C LYS A 248 1.83 -14.14 17.68
N ARG A 249 1.73 -13.47 18.83
CA ARG A 249 2.10 -12.06 18.99
C ARG A 249 3.48 -11.93 19.65
N PRO A 250 4.18 -10.79 19.47
CA PRO A 250 5.45 -10.54 20.16
C PRO A 250 5.31 -10.75 21.66
N PHE A 251 6.27 -11.45 22.27
CA PHE A 251 6.36 -11.69 23.72
C PHE A 251 5.18 -12.43 24.38
N GLU A 252 4.13 -12.79 23.64
CA GLU A 252 2.96 -13.52 24.16
C GLU A 252 3.00 -15.01 23.81
N LYS A 253 2.31 -15.86 24.57
CA LYS A 253 2.18 -17.28 24.20
C LYS A 253 1.26 -17.41 22.96
N PRO A 254 1.47 -18.40 22.08
CA PRO A 254 0.54 -18.67 20.99
C PRO A 254 -0.85 -19.01 21.53
N THR A 255 -1.90 -18.44 20.92
CA THR A 255 -3.31 -18.67 21.23
C THR A 255 -4.01 -19.27 20.02
N LEU A 256 -4.99 -20.15 20.23
CA LEU A 256 -5.82 -20.68 19.14
C LEU A 256 -7.02 -19.74 18.98
N GLU A 257 -7.17 -19.13 17.81
CA GLU A 257 -8.18 -18.12 17.52
C GLU A 257 -8.93 -18.47 16.22
N ASP A 258 -10.17 -18.01 16.10
CA ASP A 258 -10.91 -17.97 14.84
C ASP A 258 -10.47 -16.71 14.07
N ILE A 259 -9.87 -16.89 12.89
CA ILE A 259 -9.32 -15.81 12.05
C ILE A 259 -9.95 -15.72 10.67
#